data_AF-A0A3D5K122-F1
#
_entry.id   AF-A0A3D5K122-F1
#
_cell.length_a   1.000
_cell.length_b   1.000
_cell.length_c   1.000
_cell.angle_alpha   90.00
_cell.angle_beta   90.00
_cell.angle_gamma   90.00
#
_symmetry.space_group_name_H-M   'P 1'
#
loop_
_entity.id
_entity.type
_entity.pdbx_description
1 polymer ?
#
loop_
_entity_poly.entity_id
_entity_poly.type
_entity_poly.pdbx_seq_one_letter_code
_entity_poly.pdbx_strand_id
1 'polypeptide(L)' 'TLVSDLNKSAAADYGVLLDDLMGFGSVSARAAFVIDKDGVVQYSEQTPTPKDLPNFDAIKETLGNLQ' A
#
# COMPACT_ATOMS: atom_id res chain seq x y z
N THR A 1 -9.96 -0.21 -10.85
CA THR A 1 -10.02 1.27 -10.96
C THR A 1 -8.66 1.84 -10.64
N LEU A 2 -8.30 2.98 -11.25
CA LEU A 2 -7.11 3.76 -10.89
C LEU A 2 -7.55 5.02 -10.16
N VAL A 3 -6.78 5.44 -9.15
CA VAL A 3 -7.04 6.63 -8.33
C VAL A 3 -5.80 7.53 -8.32
N SER A 4 -6.00 8.83 -8.17
CA SER A 4 -4.92 9.83 -8.09
C SER A 4 -4.77 10.35 -6.67
N ASP A 5 -3.60 10.19 -6.08
CA ASP A 5 -3.23 10.77 -4.78
C ASP A 5 -2.39 12.05 -4.99
N LEU A 6 -2.96 13.03 -5.71
CA LEU A 6 -2.25 14.26 -6.12
C LEU A 6 -1.64 15.03 -4.94
N ASN A 7 -2.36 15.08 -3.82
CA ASN A 7 -1.94 15.76 -2.60
C ASN A 7 -1.06 14.89 -1.68
N LYS A 8 -0.82 13.62 -2.05
CA LYS A 8 0.02 12.65 -1.31
C LYS A 8 -0.49 12.35 0.11
N SER A 9 -1.73 12.72 0.42
CA SER A 9 -2.31 12.54 1.75
C SER A 9 -2.59 11.08 2.03
N ALA A 10 -3.06 10.31 1.03
CA ALA A 10 -3.32 8.89 1.24
C ALA A 10 -2.02 8.11 1.50
N ALA A 11 -0.97 8.34 0.72
CA ALA A 11 0.32 7.70 0.95
C ALA A 11 0.92 8.09 2.32
N ALA A 12 0.77 9.35 2.75
CA ALA A 12 1.23 9.81 4.05
C ALA A 12 0.44 9.19 5.20
N ASP A 13 -0.89 9.22 5.13
CA ASP A 13 -1.79 8.70 6.17
C ASP A 13 -1.61 7.17 6.36
N TYR A 14 -1.31 6.44 5.29
CA TYR A 14 -1.01 5.01 5.32
C TYR A 14 0.46 4.71 5.63
N GLY A 15 1.29 5.73 5.87
CA GLY A 15 2.69 5.56 6.27
C GLY A 15 3.63 5.04 5.18
N VAL A 16 3.24 5.17 3.90
CA VAL A 16 3.99 4.64 2.74
C VAL A 16 4.51 5.74 1.82
N LEU A 17 4.46 7.01 2.25
CA LEU A 17 5.08 8.09 1.50
C LEU A 17 6.60 8.06 1.71
N LEU A 18 7.34 8.02 0.61
CA LEU A 18 8.78 8.25 0.59
C LEU A 18 9.01 9.73 0.28
N ASP A 19 9.87 10.39 1.06
CA ASP A 19 10.20 11.81 0.88
C ASP A 19 10.90 12.09 -0.44
N ASP A 20 11.79 11.18 -0.87
CA ASP A 20 12.45 11.22 -2.17
C ASP A 20 12.78 9.80 -2.64
N LEU A 21 12.54 9.53 -3.92
CA LEU A 21 13.06 8.35 -4.59
C LEU A 21 14.17 8.76 -5.55
N MET A 22 15.42 8.78 -5.09
CA MET A 22 16.61 8.99 -5.94
C MET A 22 16.51 10.23 -6.86
N GLY A 23 15.97 11.34 -6.36
CA GLY A 23 15.79 12.60 -7.10
C GLY A 23 14.51 12.70 -7.92
N PHE A 24 13.63 11.69 -7.88
CA PHE A 24 12.29 11.76 -8.49
C PHE A 24 11.27 12.54 -7.62
N GLY A 25 11.68 13.01 -6.44
CA GLY A 25 10.79 13.62 -5.47
C GLY A 25 9.97 12.58 -4.71
N SER A 26 8.99 13.07 -3.94
CA SER A 26 8.21 12.20 -3.07
C SER A 26 7.28 11.29 -3.86
N VAL A 27 7.20 10.02 -3.47
CA VAL A 27 6.42 8.98 -4.15
C VAL A 27 5.86 8.00 -3.13
N SER A 28 4.79 7.28 -3.46
CA SER A 28 4.39 6.14 -2.65
C SER A 28 5.39 5.00 -2.82
N ALA A 29 5.80 4.40 -1.70
CA ALA A 29 6.43 3.10 -1.70
C ALA A 29 5.47 2.08 -2.32
N ARG A 30 6.03 1.02 -2.91
CA ARG A 30 5.21 -0.11 -3.32
C ARG A 30 4.70 -0.81 -2.05
N ALA A 31 3.39 -0.84 -1.90
CA ALA A 31 2.70 -1.36 -0.74
C ALA A 31 1.39 -2.02 -1.16
N ALA A 32 0.87 -2.90 -0.31
CA ALA A 32 -0.43 -3.50 -0.48
C ALA A 32 -1.18 -3.53 0.85
N PHE A 33 -2.48 -3.30 0.77
CA PHE A 33 -3.37 -3.26 1.93
C PHE A 33 -4.63 -4.06 1.60
N VAL A 34 -5.17 -4.74 2.61
CA VAL A 34 -6.52 -5.32 2.57
C VAL A 34 -7.35 -4.56 3.60
N ILE A 35 -8.42 -3.92 3.13
CA ILE A 35 -9.34 -3.15 3.95
C ILE A 35 -10.70 -3.83 3.83
N ASP A 36 -11.32 -4.15 4.96
CA ASP A 36 -12.64 -4.78 4.98
C ASP A 36 -13.79 -3.77 4.75
N LYS A 37 -15.02 -4.27 4.80
CA LYS A 37 -16.23 -3.46 4.57
C LYS A 37 -16.51 -2.46 5.70
N ASP A 38 -15.96 -2.67 6.89
CA ASP A 38 -16.07 -1.78 8.03
C ASP A 38 -14.94 -0.72 8.03
N GLY A 39 -14.06 -0.75 7.04
CA GLY A 39 -12.95 0.19 6.88
C GLY A 39 -11.72 -0.15 7.73
N VAL A 40 -11.64 -1.37 8.27
CA VAL A 40 -10.51 -1.81 9.09
C VAL A 40 -9.41 -2.38 8.20
N VAL A 41 -8.16 -1.99 8.44
CA VAL A 41 -6.98 -2.58 7.78
C VAL A 41 -6.72 -3.97 8.37
N GLN A 42 -6.93 -5.00 7.57
CA GLN A 42 -6.76 -6.40 7.95
C GLN A 42 -5.38 -6.94 7.56
N TYR A 43 -4.76 -6.31 6.55
CA TYR A 43 -3.40 -6.60 6.13
C TYR A 43 -2.73 -5.33 5.62
N SER A 44 -1.45 -5.18 5.91
CA SER A 44 -0.63 -4.06 5.48
C SER A 44 0.79 -4.57 5.22
N GLU A 45 1.31 -4.30 4.03
CA GLU A 45 2.72 -4.51 3.72
C GLU A 45 3.27 -3.34 2.91
N GLN A 46 4.54 -3.03 3.17
CA GLN A 46 5.37 -2.21 2.30
C GLN A 46 6.53 -3.08 1.83
N THR A 47 6.81 -3.11 0.53
CA THR A 47 7.91 -3.91 0.01
C THR A 47 9.26 -3.31 0.40
N PRO A 48 10.31 -4.13 0.65
CA PRO A 48 11.62 -3.62 1.05
C PRO A 48 12.26 -2.71 -0.01
N THR A 49 12.05 -3.03 -1.29
CA THR A 49 12.50 -2.21 -2.42
C THR A 49 11.39 -1.97 -3.44
N PRO A 50 11.47 -0.94 -4.30
CA PRO A 50 10.48 -0.68 -5.34
C PRO A 50 10.35 -1.79 -6.40
N LYS A 51 11.35 -2.68 -6.49
CA LYS A 51 11.40 -3.79 -7.46
C LYS A 51 10.77 -5.07 -6.94
N ASP A 52 10.70 -5.24 -5.62
CA ASP A 52 10.07 -6.39 -5.01
C ASP A 52 8.56 -6.35 -5.28
N LEU A 53 7.91 -7.50 -5.25
CA LEU A 53 6.46 -7.59 -5.37
C LEU A 53 5.83 -7.83 -4.00
N PRO A 54 4.58 -7.37 -3.78
CA PRO A 54 3.83 -7.71 -2.58
C PRO A 54 3.61 -9.22 -2.46
N ASN A 55 3.38 -9.71 -1.24
CA ASN A 55 3.07 -11.12 -1.01
C ASN A 55 1.62 -11.43 -1.41
N PHE A 56 1.44 -11.82 -2.67
CA PHE A 56 0.12 -12.13 -3.22
C PHE A 56 -0.60 -13.29 -2.52
N ASP A 57 0.13 -14.25 -1.96
CA ASP A 57 -0.49 -15.39 -1.26
C ASP A 57 -1.06 -14.94 0.09
N ALA A 58 -0.31 -14.14 0.86
CA ALA A 58 -0.80 -13.56 2.11
C ALA A 58 -2.01 -12.63 1.90
N ILE A 59 -2.01 -11.84 0.80
CA ILE A 59 -3.14 -11.00 0.44
C ILE A 59 -4.39 -11.85 0.16
N LYS A 60 -4.26 -12.91 -0.66
CA LYS A 60 -5.39 -13.80 -0.99
C LYS A 60 -5.90 -14.55 0.23
N GLU A 61 -5.00 -15.03 1.08
CA GLU A 61 -5.34 -15.68 2.34
C GLU A 61 -6.13 -14.73 3.25
N THR A 62 -5.65 -13.49 3.42
CA THR A 62 -6.36 -12.47 4.21
C THR A 62 -7.76 -12.23 3.63
N LEU A 63 -7.89 -12.00 2.32
CA LEU A 63 -9.19 -11.81 1.68
C LEU A 63 -10.12 -13.01 1.88
N GLY A 64 -9.60 -14.25 1.80
CA GLY A 64 -10.39 -15.46 1.97
C GLY A 64 -10.92 -15.65 3.40
N ASN A 65 -10.28 -15.03 4.38
CA ASN A 65 -10.68 -15.06 5.79
C ASN A 65 -11.70 -13.96 6.16
N LEU A 66 -11.96 -12.99 5.26
CA LEU A 66 -12.96 -11.95 5.46
C LEU A 66 -14.34 -12.45 5.02
N GLN A 67 -15.31 -12.40 5.94
CA GLN A 67 -16.68 -12.88 5.73
C GLN A 67 -17.58 -11.88 4.95
#